data_AF-A0A1E1XQP0-F1
#
_entry.id   AF-A0A1E1XQP0-F1
#
_cell.length_a   1.000
_cell.length_b   1.000
_cell.length_c   1.000
_cell.angle_alpha   90.00
_cell.angle_beta   90.00
_cell.angle_gamma   90.00
#
_symmetry.space_group_name_H-M   'P 1'
#
loop_
_entity.id
_entity.type
_entity.pdbx_description
1 polymer ?
#
loop_
_entity_poly.entity_id
_entity_poly.type
_entity_poly.pdbx_seq_one_letter_code
_entity_poly.pdbx_strand_id
1 'polypeptide(L)'
;FVVKGVKSLERKARNQGWAEYSSERVYLRGYCVSPGVFFGSGAYVHAFFRLHKGDVDDVVQWSFRQRVKLRVVHPEGGGEREFVEGPSVLLRSYQRPREGEVDGIFISYESFYLDDLVRDGYVESDQLRL
;
A
#
# COMPACT_ATOMS: atom_id res chain seq x y z
N PHE A 1 10.16 -2.16 -1.04
CA PHE A 1 10.52 -1.29 -2.18
C PHE A 1 10.68 0.14 -1.70
N VAL A 2 11.25 1.04 -2.50
CA VAL A 2 11.48 2.44 -2.09
C VAL A 2 10.41 3.35 -2.67
N VAL A 3 9.68 4.04 -1.80
CA VAL A 3 8.77 5.13 -2.18
C VAL A 3 9.60 6.40 -2.33
N LYS A 4 9.58 7.01 -3.50
CA LYS A 4 10.34 8.23 -3.80
C LYS A 4 9.39 9.42 -3.90
N GLY A 5 9.91 10.62 -3.62
CA GLY A 5 9.14 11.85 -3.79
C GLY A 5 8.12 12.06 -2.68
N VAL A 6 8.43 11.65 -1.45
CA VAL A 6 7.52 11.67 -0.29
C VAL A 6 6.92 13.06 -0.07
N LYS A 7 7.72 14.14 -0.17
CA LYS A 7 7.26 15.53 -0.05
C LYS A 7 6.25 15.92 -1.14
N SER A 8 6.42 15.40 -2.36
CA SER A 8 5.49 15.64 -3.46
C SER A 8 4.17 14.91 -3.22
N LEU A 9 4.23 13.66 -2.75
CA LEU A 9 3.07 12.85 -2.39
C LEU A 9 2.28 13.49 -1.24
N GLU A 10 2.98 13.93 -0.18
CA GLU A 10 2.36 14.64 0.94
C GLU A 10 1.66 15.92 0.47
N ARG A 11 2.34 16.75 -0.32
CA ARG A 11 1.75 17.98 -0.85
C ARG A 11 0.51 17.69 -1.69
N LYS A 12 0.58 16.69 -2.55
CA LYS A 12 -0.56 16.25 -3.37
C LYS A 12 -1.71 15.79 -2.48
N ALA A 13 -1.44 14.99 -1.45
CA ALA A 13 -2.46 14.51 -0.51
C ALA A 13 -3.13 15.65 0.28
N ARG A 14 -2.35 16.64 0.75
CA ARG A 14 -2.90 17.81 1.44
C ARG A 14 -3.77 18.67 0.51
N ASN A 15 -3.39 18.80 -0.76
CA ASN A 15 -4.10 19.66 -1.72
C ASN A 15 -5.31 18.98 -2.37
N GLN A 16 -5.24 17.67 -2.63
CA GLN A 16 -6.23 16.91 -3.40
C GLN A 16 -7.01 15.90 -2.54
N GLY A 17 -6.68 15.80 -1.26
CA GLY A 17 -7.24 14.85 -0.32
C GLY A 17 -6.48 13.52 -0.25
N TRP A 18 -5.73 13.16 -1.31
CA TRP A 18 -4.96 11.93 -1.34
C TRP A 18 -3.82 11.91 -2.38
N ALA A 19 -2.88 10.98 -2.22
CA ALA A 19 -1.90 10.60 -3.23
C ALA A 19 -1.58 9.11 -3.15
N GLU A 20 -1.38 8.45 -4.28
CA GLU A 20 -0.98 7.04 -4.33
C GLU A 20 0.44 6.91 -4.90
N TYR A 21 1.19 5.94 -4.38
CA TYR A 21 2.43 5.46 -4.95
C TYR A 21 2.36 3.94 -5.05
N SER A 22 2.43 3.40 -6.26
CA SER A 22 2.37 1.96 -6.51
C SER A 22 3.66 1.45 -7.15
N SER A 23 4.03 0.21 -6.82
CA SER A 23 5.08 -0.50 -7.52
C SER A 23 4.58 -1.05 -8.85
N GLU A 24 5.51 -1.59 -9.63
CA GLU A 24 5.18 -2.48 -10.74
C GLU A 24 4.34 -3.68 -10.28
N ARG A 25 3.70 -4.34 -11.25
CA ARG A 25 2.93 -5.55 -11.01
C ARG A 25 3.85 -6.70 -10.61
N VAL A 26 3.47 -7.41 -9.56
CA VAL A 26 4.17 -8.59 -9.07
C VAL A 26 3.16 -9.70 -8.78
N TYR A 27 3.61 -10.95 -8.87
CA TYR A 27 2.82 -12.09 -8.42
C TYR A 27 3.14 -12.40 -6.96
N LEU A 28 2.16 -12.22 -6.07
CA LEU A 28 2.27 -12.61 -4.67
C LEU A 28 1.29 -13.75 -4.39
N ARG A 29 1.82 -14.94 -4.07
CA ARG A 29 1.01 -16.14 -3.78
C ARG A 29 0.00 -16.48 -4.89
N GLY A 30 0.36 -16.22 -6.14
CA GLY A 30 -0.49 -16.44 -7.31
C GLY A 30 -1.39 -15.25 -7.69
N TYR A 31 -1.51 -14.21 -6.87
CA TYR A 31 -2.29 -13.02 -7.23
C TYR A 31 -1.41 -11.98 -7.92
N CYS A 32 -1.86 -11.44 -9.05
CA CYS A 32 -1.22 -10.33 -9.72
C CYS A 32 -1.59 -9.02 -8.99
N VAL A 33 -0.61 -8.35 -8.37
CA VAL A 33 -0.85 -7.17 -7.53
C VAL A 33 0.16 -6.07 -7.80
N SER A 34 -0.28 -4.81 -7.65
CA SER A 34 0.61 -3.65 -7.47
C SER A 34 0.54 -3.19 -6.01
N PRO A 35 1.46 -3.61 -5.14
CA PRO A 35 1.57 -3.06 -3.80
C PRO A 35 2.03 -1.60 -3.82
N GLY A 36 1.76 -0.87 -2.74
CA GLY A 36 2.05 0.55 -2.67
C GLY A 36 1.72 1.15 -1.32
N VAL A 37 1.72 2.48 -1.30
CA VAL A 37 1.25 3.28 -0.16
C VAL A 37 0.26 4.33 -0.64
N PHE A 38 -0.70 4.62 0.25
CA PHE A 38 -1.68 5.67 0.07
C PHE A 38 -1.46 6.74 1.12
N PHE A 39 -1.31 7.99 0.68
CA PHE A 39 -1.19 9.17 1.51
C PHE A 39 -2.56 9.83 1.63
N GLY A 40 -3.10 9.92 2.85
CA GLY A 40 -4.34 10.62 3.15
C GLY A 40 -4.14 12.12 3.44
N SER A 41 -5.23 12.89 3.43
CA SER A 41 -5.23 14.35 3.64
C SER A 41 -4.55 14.81 4.94
N GLY A 42 -4.62 13.99 6.00
CA GLY A 42 -3.97 14.24 7.29
C GLY A 42 -2.50 13.81 7.37
N ALA A 43 -1.84 13.59 6.24
CA ALA A 43 -0.49 13.02 6.18
C ALA A 43 -0.39 11.62 6.82
N TYR A 44 -1.45 10.82 6.68
CA TYR A 44 -1.43 9.41 7.06
C TYR A 44 -0.88 8.56 5.92
N VAL A 45 -0.02 7.60 6.24
CA VAL A 45 0.53 6.60 5.32
C VAL A 45 -0.14 5.26 5.57
N HIS A 46 -0.93 4.81 4.60
CA HIS A 46 -1.64 3.54 4.62
C HIS A 46 -0.96 2.52 3.71
N ALA A 47 -1.13 1.24 4.04
CA ALA A 47 -0.85 0.15 3.11
C ALA A 47 -1.85 0.24 1.96
N PHE A 48 -1.36 0.03 0.74
CA PHE A 48 -2.19 0.04 -0.45
C PHE A 48 -1.82 -1.14 -1.35
N PHE A 49 -2.81 -1.73 -2.01
CA PHE A 49 -2.54 -2.52 -3.20
C PHE A 49 -3.73 -2.48 -4.16
N ARG A 50 -3.42 -2.79 -5.43
CA ARG A 50 -4.42 -3.07 -6.46
C ARG A 50 -4.25 -4.51 -6.93
N LEU A 51 -5.34 -5.27 -6.96
CA LEU A 51 -5.40 -6.56 -7.65
C LEU A 51 -5.62 -6.31 -9.13
N HIS A 52 -4.89 -7.05 -9.97
CA HIS A 52 -5.05 -7.05 -11.42
C HIS A 52 -5.47 -8.45 -11.86
N LYS A 53 -6.08 -8.54 -13.04
CA LYS A 53 -6.30 -9.82 -13.71
C LYS A 53 -4.97 -10.57 -13.83
N GLY A 54 -4.90 -11.76 -13.27
CA GLY A 54 -3.74 -12.65 -13.31
C GLY A 54 -3.98 -13.87 -14.19
N ASP A 55 -2.90 -14.48 -14.64
CA ASP A 55 -2.93 -15.66 -15.53
C ASP A 55 -3.47 -16.92 -14.82
N VAL A 56 -3.46 -16.91 -13.49
CA VAL A 56 -3.86 -18.04 -12.63
C VAL A 56 -5.10 -17.71 -11.78
N ASP A 57 -5.87 -16.69 -12.18
CA ASP A 57 -7.07 -16.26 -11.45
C ASP A 57 -8.16 -17.35 -11.35
N ASP A 58 -8.14 -18.35 -12.25
CA ASP A 58 -9.06 -19.48 -12.26
C ASP A 58 -8.71 -20.58 -11.26
N VAL A 59 -7.47 -20.61 -10.76
CA VAL A 59 -7.00 -21.64 -9.82
C VAL A 59 -6.73 -21.10 -8.41
N VAL A 60 -6.50 -19.79 -8.27
CA VAL A 60 -6.35 -19.18 -6.94
C VAL A 60 -7.70 -19.05 -6.24
N GLN A 61 -7.67 -19.08 -4.91
CA GLN A 61 -8.87 -18.98 -4.10
C GLN A 61 -9.41 -17.55 -4.06
N TRP A 62 -10.69 -17.37 -4.35
CA TRP A 62 -11.38 -16.09 -4.15
C TRP A 62 -12.36 -16.17 -2.97
N SER A 63 -12.61 -15.08 -2.21
CA SER A 63 -11.94 -13.77 -2.24
C SER A 63 -10.48 -13.84 -1.77
N PHE A 64 -9.69 -12.80 -2.04
CA PHE A 64 -8.38 -12.60 -1.44
C PHE A 64 -8.51 -12.71 0.09
N ARG A 65 -7.74 -13.62 0.71
CA ARG A 65 -7.81 -13.92 2.16
C ARG A 65 -6.45 -13.80 2.84
N GLN A 66 -5.53 -13.05 2.24
CA GLN A 66 -4.20 -12.86 2.81
C GLN A 66 -4.21 -11.68 3.80
N ARG A 67 -3.41 -11.81 4.86
CA ARG A 67 -3.06 -10.69 5.75
C ARG A 67 -2.10 -9.76 5.02
N VAL A 68 -2.30 -8.47 5.18
CA VAL A 68 -1.48 -7.43 4.55
C VAL A 68 -0.63 -6.81 5.64
N LYS A 69 0.67 -6.73 5.40
CA LYS A 69 1.61 -6.07 6.31
C LYS A 69 2.21 -4.87 5.61
N LEU A 70 2.15 -3.70 6.24
CA LEU A 70 3.01 -2.58 5.91
C LEU A 70 4.13 -2.54 6.92
N ARG A 71 5.36 -2.61 6.43
CA ARG A 71 6.59 -2.51 7.23
C ARG A 71 7.38 -1.33 6.68
N VAL A 72 7.90 -0.50 7.56
CA VAL A 72 8.73 0.66 7.26
C VAL A 72 10.09 0.42 7.91
N VAL A 73 11.15 0.47 7.11
CA VAL A 73 12.50 0.12 7.52
C VAL A 73 13.33 1.39 7.68
N HIS A 74 13.98 1.56 8.84
CA HIS A 74 14.86 2.70 9.07
C HIS A 74 16.09 2.62 8.14
N PRO A 75 16.46 3.69 7.43
CA PRO A 75 17.51 3.62 6.41
C PRO A 75 18.91 3.28 6.95
N GLU A 76 19.20 3.67 8.19
CA GLU A 76 20.49 3.46 8.88
C GLU A 76 20.47 2.32 9.91
N GLY A 77 19.45 1.44 9.90
CA GLY A 77 19.40 0.30 10.82
C GLY A 77 18.80 0.57 12.20
N GLY A 78 18.11 1.70 12.39
CA GLY A 78 17.37 2.08 13.60
C GLY A 78 16.10 1.25 13.90
N GLY A 79 16.00 0.03 13.38
CA GLY A 79 14.82 -0.83 13.53
C GLY A 79 13.71 -0.54 12.52
N GLU A 80 12.51 -1.05 12.82
CA GLU A 80 11.41 -1.15 11.87
C GLU A 80 10.08 -0.84 12.56
N ARG A 81 9.14 -0.30 11.81
CA ARG A 81 7.74 -0.13 12.23
C ARG A 81 6.86 -0.97 11.35
N GLU A 82 5.90 -1.66 11.93
CA GLU A 82 4.94 -2.44 11.15
C GLU A 82 3.57 -2.49 11.79
N PHE A 83 2.57 -2.68 10.95
CA PHE A 83 1.25 -3.16 11.36
C PHE A 83 0.80 -4.25 10.39
N VAL A 84 -0.18 -5.05 10.83
CA VAL A 84 -0.76 -6.12 10.03
C VAL A 84 -2.26 -5.97 10.03
N GLU A 85 -2.85 -5.94 8.84
CA GLU A 85 -4.29 -5.92 8.65
C GLU A 85 -4.79 -7.30 8.20
N GLY A 86 -5.88 -7.74 8.84
CA GLY A 86 -6.59 -8.96 8.47
C GLY A 86 -7.34 -8.79 7.14
N PRO A 87 -7.70 -9.90 6.47
CA PRO A 87 -8.53 -9.82 5.29
C PRO A 87 -9.94 -9.34 5.63
N SER A 88 -10.51 -8.49 4.77
CA SER A 88 -11.93 -8.12 4.82
C SER A 88 -12.66 -8.66 3.60
N VAL A 89 -13.31 -9.82 3.76
CA VAL A 89 -13.98 -10.54 2.66
C VAL A 89 -15.18 -9.78 2.06
N LEU A 90 -15.67 -8.75 2.74
CA LEU A 90 -16.82 -7.96 2.31
C LEU A 90 -16.44 -6.82 1.34
N LEU A 91 -15.16 -6.46 1.28
CA LEU A 91 -14.72 -5.35 0.45
C LEU A 91 -14.47 -5.82 -0.99
N ARG A 92 -14.94 -5.02 -1.96
CA ARG A 92 -14.72 -5.28 -3.40
C ARG A 92 -13.25 -5.39 -3.76
N SER A 93 -12.37 -4.70 -3.02
CA SER A 93 -10.92 -4.76 -3.16
C SER A 93 -10.29 -6.13 -2.87
N TYR A 94 -11.06 -7.07 -2.35
CA TYR A 94 -10.64 -8.46 -2.14
C TYR A 94 -11.28 -9.43 -3.14
N GLN A 95 -12.15 -8.95 -4.02
CA GLN A 95 -12.84 -9.80 -5.00
C GLN A 95 -11.98 -10.00 -6.25
N ARG A 96 -12.32 -11.05 -7.01
CA ARG A 96 -11.68 -11.33 -8.30
C ARG A 96 -11.86 -10.14 -9.23
N PRO A 97 -10.78 -9.57 -9.80
CA PRO A 97 -10.89 -8.55 -10.84
C PRO A 97 -11.73 -9.07 -12.01
N ARG A 98 -12.65 -8.21 -12.49
CA ARG A 98 -13.56 -8.54 -13.59
C ARG A 98 -13.28 -7.61 -14.76
N GLU A 99 -13.36 -8.19 -15.95
CA GLU A 99 -13.15 -7.44 -17.18
C GLU A 99 -14.23 -6.36 -17.36
N GLY A 100 -13.80 -5.12 -17.56
CA GLY A 100 -14.70 -3.96 -17.67
C GLY A 100 -15.17 -3.35 -16.35
N GLU A 101 -14.79 -3.91 -15.20
CA GLU A 101 -15.05 -3.29 -13.89
C GLU A 101 -13.83 -2.48 -13.42
N VAL A 102 -14.08 -1.42 -12.65
CA VAL A 102 -12.99 -0.66 -12.01
C VAL A 102 -12.39 -1.52 -10.90
N ASP A 103 -11.09 -1.79 -11.01
CA ASP A 103 -10.36 -2.55 -9.98
C ASP A 103 -10.54 -1.91 -8.60
N GLY A 104 -11.02 -2.72 -7.65
CA GLY A 104 -11.11 -2.29 -6.26
C GLY A 104 -9.72 -2.08 -5.69
N ILE A 105 -9.50 -0.92 -5.06
CA ILE A 105 -8.26 -0.62 -4.35
C ILE A 105 -8.39 -1.04 -2.88
N PHE A 106 -7.38 -1.71 -2.36
CA PHE A 106 -7.24 -1.90 -0.92
C PHE A 106 -6.50 -0.71 -0.32
N ILE A 107 -7.03 -0.17 0.77
CA ILE A 107 -6.38 0.81 1.64
C ILE A 107 -6.56 0.29 3.06
N SER A 108 -5.47 0.18 3.82
CA SER A 108 -5.55 -0.27 5.22
C SER A 108 -6.30 0.73 6.10
N TYR A 109 -7.02 0.22 7.09
CA TYR A 109 -7.55 1.04 8.18
C TYR A 109 -6.41 1.57 9.07
N GLU A 110 -5.47 0.69 9.41
CA GLU A 110 -4.26 1.05 10.16
C GLU A 110 -3.34 1.92 9.31
N SER A 111 -2.60 2.82 9.96
CA SER A 111 -1.72 3.77 9.29
C SER A 111 -0.62 4.31 10.19
N PHE A 112 0.36 4.95 9.57
CA PHE A 112 1.37 5.75 10.27
C PHE A 112 1.13 7.24 10.02
N TYR A 113 1.39 8.07 11.02
CA TYR A 113 1.57 9.50 10.80
C TYR A 113 2.88 9.74 10.06
N LEU A 114 2.84 10.41 8.91
CA LEU A 114 4.03 10.75 8.15
C LEU A 114 4.98 11.62 8.97
N ASP A 115 4.46 12.56 9.75
CA ASP A 115 5.26 13.44 10.61
C ASP A 115 6.07 12.65 11.63
N ASP A 116 5.52 11.55 12.18
CA ASP A 116 6.26 10.65 13.06
C ASP A 116 7.36 9.90 12.30
N LEU A 117 7.08 9.42 11.10
CA LEU A 117 8.09 8.76 10.26
C LEU A 117 9.23 9.71 9.87
N VAL A 118 8.92 10.98 9.58
CA VAL A 118 9.92 12.02 9.28
C VAL A 118 10.73 12.36 10.52
N ARG A 119 10.07 12.66 11.65
CA ARG A 119 10.72 13.01 12.91
C ARG A 119 11.67 11.90 13.37
N ASP A 120 11.26 10.66 13.22
CA ASP A 120 11.99 9.49 13.73
C ASP A 120 12.98 8.91 12.70
N GLY A 121 13.26 9.63 11.60
CA GLY A 121 14.35 9.32 10.66
C GLY A 121 14.04 8.26 9.60
N TYR A 122 12.79 7.79 9.48
CA TYR A 122 12.41 6.79 8.47
C TYR A 122 12.30 7.38 7.05
N VAL A 123 12.11 8.70 6.94
CA VAL A 123 12.12 9.42 5.66
C VAL A 123 13.47 10.12 5.50
N GLU A 124 14.28 9.62 4.57
CA GLU A 124 15.60 10.16 4.28
C GLU A 124 15.72 10.42 2.78
N SER A 125 16.34 11.55 2.40
CA SER A 125 16.55 11.91 0.98
C SER A 125 15.26 11.89 0.15
N ASP A 126 14.14 12.29 0.75
CA ASP A 126 12.80 12.28 0.16
C ASP A 126 12.30 10.87 -0.24
N GLN A 127 12.75 9.86 0.51
CA GLN A 127 12.44 8.45 0.29
C GLN A 127 11.99 7.76 1.57
N LEU A 128 11.07 6.81 1.42
CA LEU A 128 10.60 5.91 2.48
C LEU A 128 10.87 4.46 2.04
N ARG A 129 11.49 3.66 2.92
CA ARG A 129 11.80 2.25 2.63
C ARG A 129 10.76 1.34 3.24
N LEU A 130 10.16 0.50 2.40
CA LEU A 130 9.15 -0.49 2.76
C LEU A 130 9.66 -1.92 2.57
#